data_AF-A0A077XVV8-F1
#
_entry.id   AF-A0A077XVV8-F1
#
_cell.length_a   1.000
_cell.length_b   1.000
_cell.length_c   1.000
_cell.angle_alpha   90.00
_cell.angle_beta   90.00
_cell.angle_gamma   90.00
#
_symmetry.space_group_name_H-M   'P 1'
#
loop_
_entity.id
_entity.type
_entity.pdbx_description
1 polymer ?
#
loop_
_entity_poly.entity_id
_entity_poly.type
_entity_poly.pdbx_seq_one_letter_code
_entity_poly.pdbx_strand_id
1 'polypeptide(L)'
;MLSLGVSITLPCIMAKAANKIAVINNVTRIIEQNAPSVILNQHGNIDSLIQYFQYTTKSLKDDISGLSEAQLQFSPGEGKWSIGQCLEHIIRSESLLFEMAKKELGKAPQPNRKNEVKSTDQGLINMMTDRSQKFQAPKELQPTGKYKNSQVAIKDFLAAREPVLLYIKNANIDDLRNHISDYPTGVVDGYQNLLFIAAHCARHTKQIEEVLADPNFPKK
;
A
#
# COMPACT_ATOMS: atom_id res chain seq x y z
N MET A 1 -6.74 40.48 -56.18
CA MET A 1 -6.94 39.04 -55.93
C MET A 1 -6.71 38.79 -54.46
N LEU A 2 -7.79 38.55 -53.69
CA LEU A 2 -7.74 38.25 -52.26
C LEU A 2 -7.41 36.76 -52.06
N SER A 3 -6.43 36.45 -51.24
CA SER A 3 -6.20 35.10 -50.71
C SER A 3 -6.58 35.07 -49.24
N LEU A 4 -7.67 34.37 -48.93
CA LEU A 4 -8.12 34.04 -47.58
C LEU A 4 -7.33 32.83 -47.07
N GLY A 5 -6.46 33.04 -46.08
CA GLY A 5 -5.82 31.96 -45.32
C GLY A 5 -6.76 31.47 -44.23
N VAL A 6 -7.30 30.25 -44.39
CA VAL A 6 -8.08 29.56 -43.35
C VAL A 6 -7.11 29.02 -42.30
N SER A 7 -7.13 29.61 -41.10
CA SER A 7 -6.47 29.06 -39.92
C SER A 7 -7.35 27.98 -39.32
N ILE A 8 -7.03 26.71 -39.58
CA ILE A 8 -7.67 25.57 -38.93
C ILE A 8 -7.05 25.44 -37.54
N THR A 9 -7.70 26.02 -36.54
CA THR A 9 -7.46 25.70 -35.14
C THR A 9 -7.86 24.23 -34.94
N LEU A 10 -6.92 23.41 -34.46
CA LEU A 10 -7.16 22.00 -34.13
C LEU A 10 -7.25 21.76 -32.60
N PRO A 11 -8.22 22.30 -31.83
CA PRO A 11 -8.42 21.93 -30.44
C PRO A 11 -9.58 20.93 -30.33
N CYS A 12 -9.35 19.66 -30.66
CA CYS A 12 -10.37 18.64 -30.30
C CYS A 12 -9.83 17.22 -30.11
N ILE A 13 -8.65 16.89 -30.67
CA ILE A 13 -8.14 15.52 -30.60
C ILE A 13 -7.46 15.22 -29.26
N MET A 14 -6.78 16.20 -28.64
CA MET A 14 -6.11 16.02 -27.34
C MET A 14 -7.09 15.79 -26.17
N ALA A 15 -8.25 16.46 -26.16
CA ALA A 15 -9.24 16.32 -25.09
C ALA A 15 -9.90 14.93 -25.06
N LYS A 16 -10.14 14.31 -26.22
CA LYS A 16 -10.71 12.95 -26.31
C LYS A 16 -9.72 11.87 -25.86
N ALA A 17 -8.42 12.04 -26.13
CA ALA A 17 -7.39 11.10 -25.68
C ALA A 17 -7.19 11.17 -24.17
N ALA A 18 -7.11 12.38 -23.59
CA ALA A 18 -7.01 12.57 -22.14
C ALA A 18 -8.21 11.97 -21.40
N ASN A 19 -9.43 12.11 -21.94
CA ASN A 19 -10.64 11.56 -21.34
C ASN A 19 -10.69 10.02 -21.41
N LYS A 20 -10.21 9.41 -22.51
CA LYS A 20 -10.05 7.96 -22.61
C LYS A 20 -9.01 7.40 -21.63
N ILE A 21 -7.88 8.08 -21.47
CA ILE A 21 -6.84 7.68 -20.50
C ILE A 21 -7.37 7.79 -19.07
N ALA A 22 -8.11 8.87 -18.74
CA ALA A 22 -8.73 9.02 -17.43
C ALA A 22 -9.75 7.90 -17.14
N VAL A 23 -10.58 7.52 -18.11
CA VAL A 23 -11.55 6.42 -17.96
C VAL A 23 -10.84 5.07 -17.81
N ILE A 24 -9.81 4.79 -18.61
CA ILE A 24 -9.04 3.53 -18.50
C ILE A 24 -8.34 3.45 -17.14
N ASN A 25 -7.69 4.54 -16.71
CA ASN A 25 -7.07 4.60 -15.39
C ASN A 25 -8.08 4.40 -14.27
N ASN A 26 -9.30 4.94 -14.43
CA ASN A 26 -10.36 4.75 -13.44
C ASN A 26 -10.88 3.31 -13.40
N VAL A 27 -11.03 2.65 -14.56
CA VAL A 27 -11.43 1.22 -14.64
C VAL A 27 -10.34 0.31 -14.08
N THR A 28 -9.08 0.51 -14.44
CA THR A 28 -7.94 -0.22 -13.86
C THR A 28 -7.90 -0.03 -12.34
N ARG A 29 -8.12 1.19 -11.86
CA ARG A 29 -8.14 1.49 -10.42
C ARG A 29 -9.32 0.85 -9.70
N ILE A 30 -10.51 0.77 -10.32
CA ILE A 30 -11.66 0.05 -9.76
C ILE A 30 -11.36 -1.45 -9.70
N ILE A 31 -10.73 -2.02 -10.72
CA ILE A 31 -10.31 -3.44 -10.72
C ILE A 31 -9.26 -3.68 -9.63
N GLU A 32 -8.28 -2.78 -9.48
CA GLU A 32 -7.26 -2.85 -8.43
C GLU A 32 -7.87 -2.67 -7.04
N GLN A 33 -8.84 -1.78 -6.85
CA GLN A 33 -9.54 -1.61 -5.57
C GLN A 33 -10.39 -2.83 -5.19
N ASN A 34 -10.86 -3.60 -6.18
CA ASN A 34 -11.56 -4.88 -5.98
C ASN A 34 -10.62 -6.10 -6.00
N ALA A 35 -9.34 -5.94 -6.34
CA ALA A 35 -8.38 -7.04 -6.33
C ALA A 35 -8.21 -7.68 -4.94
N PRO A 36 -8.16 -6.91 -3.82
CA PRO A 36 -8.05 -7.49 -2.48
C PRO A 36 -9.22 -8.42 -2.12
N SER A 37 -10.45 -8.03 -2.48
CA SER A 37 -11.64 -8.85 -2.24
C SER A 37 -11.66 -10.10 -3.10
N VAL A 38 -11.26 -10.00 -4.38
CA VAL A 38 -11.17 -11.17 -5.27
C VAL A 38 -10.09 -12.17 -4.80
N ILE A 39 -8.95 -11.67 -4.30
CA ILE A 39 -7.83 -12.49 -3.85
C ILE A 39 -8.17 -13.31 -2.58
N LEU A 40 -9.03 -12.82 -1.70
CA LEU A 40 -9.27 -13.40 -0.36
C LEU A 40 -10.59 -14.16 -0.20
N ASN A 41 -11.25 -14.50 -1.31
CA ASN A 41 -12.66 -14.91 -1.32
C ASN A 41 -13.01 -16.23 -0.61
N GLN A 42 -12.07 -17.04 -0.11
CA GLN A 42 -12.35 -18.10 0.88
C GLN A 42 -11.15 -18.29 1.81
N HIS A 43 -11.39 -18.31 3.14
CA HIS A 43 -10.43 -18.49 4.24
C HIS A 43 -8.97 -18.30 3.84
N GLY A 44 -8.43 -17.09 4.02
CA GLY A 44 -7.11 -16.70 3.53
C GLY A 44 -6.08 -17.80 3.74
N ASN A 45 -5.52 -18.28 2.64
CA ASN A 45 -4.47 -19.28 2.59
C ASN A 45 -3.13 -18.62 2.22
N ILE A 46 -2.04 -19.39 2.25
CA ILE A 46 -0.70 -18.89 1.94
C ILE A 46 -0.66 -18.19 0.56
N ASP A 47 -1.28 -18.76 -0.46
CA ASP A 47 -1.28 -18.20 -1.81
C ASP A 47 -1.98 -16.84 -1.87
N SER A 48 -3.14 -16.72 -1.23
CA SER A 48 -3.90 -15.47 -1.19
C SER A 48 -3.15 -14.36 -0.42
N LEU A 49 -2.41 -14.73 0.64
CA LEU A 49 -1.55 -13.80 1.36
C LEU A 49 -0.41 -13.32 0.46
N ILE A 50 0.30 -14.26 -0.20
CA ILE A 50 1.37 -13.94 -1.15
C ILE A 50 0.86 -13.04 -2.28
N GLN A 51 -0.30 -13.35 -2.86
CA GLN A 51 -0.92 -12.56 -3.92
C GLN A 51 -1.21 -11.14 -3.45
N TYR A 52 -1.70 -10.95 -2.22
CA TYR A 52 -1.94 -9.62 -1.68
C TYR A 52 -0.63 -8.84 -1.44
N PHE A 53 0.43 -9.51 -0.95
CA PHE A 53 1.75 -8.90 -0.86
C PHE A 53 2.32 -8.52 -2.23
N GLN A 54 2.11 -9.34 -3.27
CA GLN A 54 2.53 -9.03 -4.64
C GLN A 54 1.74 -7.85 -5.23
N TYR A 55 0.42 -7.83 -5.01
CA TYR A 55 -0.44 -6.73 -5.43
C TYR A 55 0.03 -5.40 -4.83
N THR A 56 0.20 -5.34 -3.51
CA THR A 56 0.63 -4.11 -2.82
C THR A 56 2.05 -3.68 -3.23
N THR A 57 2.93 -4.64 -3.51
CA THR A 57 4.27 -4.37 -4.06
C THR A 57 4.18 -3.72 -5.44
N LYS A 58 3.34 -4.27 -6.33
CA LYS A 58 3.15 -3.74 -7.68
C LYS A 58 2.56 -2.33 -7.63
N SER A 59 1.46 -2.13 -6.92
CA SER A 59 0.80 -0.82 -6.81
C SER A 59 1.75 0.26 -6.30
N LEU A 60 2.48 -0.01 -5.21
CA LEU A 60 3.46 0.97 -4.70
C LEU A 60 4.54 1.28 -5.72
N LYS A 61 5.09 0.27 -6.40
CA LYS A 61 6.13 0.47 -7.41
C LYS A 61 5.63 1.28 -8.60
N ASP A 62 4.43 1.01 -9.08
CA ASP A 62 3.86 1.70 -10.23
C ASP A 62 3.67 3.19 -9.95
N ASP A 63 3.22 3.54 -8.74
CA ASP A 63 3.01 4.94 -8.34
C ASP A 63 4.30 5.75 -8.20
N ILE A 64 5.40 5.11 -7.76
CA ILE A 64 6.63 5.85 -7.42
C ILE A 64 7.72 5.75 -8.50
N SER A 65 7.57 4.86 -9.47
CA SER A 65 8.59 4.63 -10.50
C SER A 65 8.83 5.86 -11.36
N GLY A 66 10.07 6.36 -11.36
CA GLY A 66 10.46 7.49 -12.19
C GLY A 66 9.94 8.84 -11.69
N LEU A 67 9.54 8.93 -10.41
CA LEU A 67 9.37 10.21 -9.73
C LEU A 67 10.72 10.90 -9.52
N SER A 68 10.74 12.22 -9.73
CA SER A 68 11.90 13.08 -9.47
C SER A 68 12.08 13.38 -7.97
N GLU A 69 13.24 13.92 -7.59
CA GLU A 69 13.45 14.37 -6.20
C GLU A 69 12.41 15.40 -5.76
N ALA A 70 12.11 16.40 -6.61
CA ALA A 70 11.10 17.42 -6.32
C ALA A 70 9.72 16.81 -6.07
N GLN A 71 9.33 15.79 -6.85
CA GLN A 71 8.07 15.06 -6.67
C GLN A 71 8.07 14.23 -5.37
N LEU A 72 9.18 13.57 -5.04
CA LEU A 72 9.30 12.79 -3.81
C LEU A 72 9.29 13.65 -2.55
N GLN A 73 9.81 14.88 -2.65
CA GLN A 73 9.94 15.81 -1.53
C GLN A 73 8.75 16.78 -1.41
N PHE A 74 7.86 16.83 -2.41
CA PHE A 74 6.66 17.66 -2.35
C PHE A 74 5.75 17.25 -1.18
N SER A 75 5.38 18.24 -0.36
CA SER A 75 4.39 18.08 0.71
C SER A 75 3.13 18.91 0.38
N PRO A 76 1.92 18.32 0.43
CA PRO A 76 0.65 19.02 0.18
C PRO A 76 0.21 20.04 1.25
N GLY A 77 1.08 20.38 2.21
CA GLY A 77 0.81 21.35 3.27
C GLY A 77 1.33 20.94 4.64
N GLU A 78 1.16 21.83 5.61
CA GLU A 78 1.66 21.64 6.97
C GLU A 78 1.13 20.35 7.62
N GLY A 79 2.03 19.60 8.26
CA GLY A 79 1.72 18.33 8.91
C GLY A 79 1.39 17.18 7.96
N LYS A 80 1.44 17.37 6.64
CA LYS A 80 1.21 16.30 5.65
C LYS A 80 2.54 15.74 5.13
N TRP A 81 2.59 14.43 5.01
CA TRP A 81 3.78 13.76 4.52
C TRP A 81 3.95 13.89 3.01
N SER A 82 5.20 14.04 2.58
CA SER A 82 5.61 13.83 1.20
C SER A 82 5.61 12.36 0.82
N ILE A 83 5.75 12.06 -0.48
CA ILE A 83 5.88 10.67 -0.96
C ILE A 83 7.11 10.01 -0.35
N GLY A 84 8.25 10.71 -0.28
CA GLY A 84 9.48 10.21 0.35
C GLY A 84 9.30 9.87 1.82
N GLN A 85 8.50 10.65 2.54
CA GLN A 85 8.15 10.40 3.95
C GLN A 85 7.22 9.19 4.10
N CYS A 86 6.22 9.03 3.22
CA CYS A 86 5.38 7.83 3.18
C CYS A 86 6.23 6.56 2.93
N LEU A 87 7.19 6.62 2.00
CA LEU A 87 8.09 5.51 1.69
C LEU A 87 8.97 5.14 2.89
N GLU A 88 9.51 6.14 3.60
CA GLU A 88 10.25 5.91 4.84
C GLU A 88 9.42 5.21 5.89
N HIS A 89 8.18 5.64 6.08
CA HIS A 89 7.28 5.02 7.03
C HIS A 89 6.95 3.57 6.62
N ILE A 90 6.58 3.31 5.36
CA ILE A 90 6.27 1.97 4.86
C ILE A 90 7.44 1.01 5.15
N ILE A 91 8.66 1.38 4.76
CA ILE A 91 9.83 0.50 4.84
C ILE A 91 10.22 0.19 6.30
N ARG A 92 10.13 1.18 7.18
CA ARG A 92 10.44 1.00 8.61
C ARG A 92 9.37 0.17 9.31
N SER A 93 8.10 0.46 9.05
CA SER A 93 6.97 -0.29 9.61
C SER A 93 6.97 -1.74 9.12
N GLU A 94 7.31 -2.02 7.87
CA GLU A 94 7.41 -3.37 7.31
C GLU A 94 8.30 -4.28 8.18
N SER A 95 9.52 -3.82 8.47
CA SER A 95 10.49 -4.58 9.27
C SER A 95 10.04 -4.74 10.72
N LEU A 96 9.53 -3.66 11.34
CA LEU A 96 9.08 -3.68 12.73
C LEU A 96 7.89 -4.63 12.93
N LEU A 97 6.87 -4.51 12.08
CA LEU A 97 5.67 -5.33 12.16
C LEU A 97 5.99 -6.81 11.90
N PHE A 98 6.94 -7.10 10.99
CA PHE A 98 7.38 -8.46 10.76
C PHE A 98 8.08 -9.07 11.98
N GLU A 99 8.96 -8.34 12.66
CA GLU A 99 9.58 -8.83 13.90
C GLU A 99 8.55 -9.03 15.02
N MET A 100 7.55 -8.17 15.12
CA MET A 100 6.43 -8.37 16.05
C MET A 100 5.63 -9.64 15.72
N ALA A 101 5.31 -9.87 14.45
CA ALA A 101 4.61 -11.07 13.99
C ALA A 101 5.43 -12.34 14.29
N LYS A 102 6.74 -12.34 13.97
CA LYS A 102 7.66 -13.43 14.29
C LYS A 102 7.74 -13.71 15.80
N LYS A 103 7.75 -12.67 16.62
CA LYS A 103 7.78 -12.83 18.08
C LYS A 103 6.54 -13.57 18.59
N GLU A 104 5.36 -13.31 18.04
CA GLU A 104 4.16 -14.08 18.39
C GLU A 104 4.26 -15.52 17.85
N LEU A 105 4.63 -15.67 16.57
CA LEU A 105 4.72 -16.96 15.90
C LEU A 105 5.81 -17.88 16.47
N GLY A 106 6.74 -17.34 17.27
CA GLY A 106 7.74 -18.12 18.02
C GLY A 106 7.25 -18.64 19.37
N LYS A 107 6.01 -18.36 19.77
CA LYS A 107 5.41 -18.88 21.02
C LYS A 107 4.79 -20.26 20.76
N ALA A 108 4.20 -20.84 21.80
CA ALA A 108 3.37 -22.03 21.63
C ALA A 108 2.03 -21.65 20.97
N PRO A 109 1.52 -22.43 20.00
CA PRO A 109 0.24 -22.15 19.37
C PRO A 109 -0.91 -22.20 20.39
N GLN A 110 -1.89 -21.32 20.24
CA GLN A 110 -3.05 -21.16 21.12
C GLN A 110 -4.38 -21.48 20.40
N PRO A 111 -4.61 -22.72 19.91
CA PRO A 111 -5.83 -23.07 19.15
C PRO A 111 -7.12 -22.88 19.97
N ASN A 112 -7.04 -22.95 21.30
CA ASN A 112 -8.15 -22.70 22.22
C ASN A 112 -8.63 -21.23 22.21
N ARG A 113 -7.80 -20.29 21.72
CA ARG A 113 -8.12 -18.87 21.62
C ARG A 113 -8.61 -18.45 20.24
N LYS A 114 -8.66 -19.36 19.26
CA LYS A 114 -9.01 -19.04 17.87
C LYS A 114 -10.37 -18.36 17.71
N ASN A 115 -11.32 -18.68 18.60
CA ASN A 115 -12.65 -18.08 18.62
C ASN A 115 -12.66 -16.62 19.13
N GLU A 116 -11.58 -16.10 19.72
CA GLU A 116 -11.44 -14.70 20.12
C GLU A 116 -11.26 -13.77 18.92
N VAL A 117 -10.71 -14.27 17.80
CA VAL A 117 -10.54 -13.52 16.56
C VAL A 117 -11.91 -13.31 15.90
N LYS A 118 -12.42 -12.08 15.95
CA LYS A 118 -13.74 -11.73 15.41
C LYS A 118 -13.69 -11.09 14.03
N SER A 119 -12.60 -10.40 13.70
CA SER A 119 -12.45 -9.76 12.40
C SER A 119 -12.15 -10.79 11.32
N THR A 120 -12.77 -10.66 10.16
CA THR A 120 -12.38 -11.43 8.97
C THR A 120 -11.14 -10.83 8.33
N ASP A 121 -10.43 -11.59 7.51
CA ASP A 121 -9.26 -11.09 6.76
C ASP A 121 -9.62 -9.89 5.89
N GLN A 122 -10.77 -9.96 5.20
CA GLN A 122 -11.29 -8.84 4.42
C GLN A 122 -11.69 -7.66 5.31
N GLY A 123 -12.27 -7.92 6.48
CA GLY A 123 -12.60 -6.90 7.47
C GLY A 123 -11.36 -6.13 7.93
N LEU A 124 -10.26 -6.84 8.18
CA LEU A 124 -8.97 -6.25 8.53
C LEU A 124 -8.44 -5.35 7.40
N ILE A 125 -8.46 -5.81 6.15
CA ILE A 125 -8.02 -4.99 5.01
C ILE A 125 -8.89 -3.75 4.85
N ASN A 126 -10.21 -3.90 4.93
CA ASN A 126 -11.14 -2.78 4.79
C ASN A 126 -10.88 -1.73 5.86
N MET A 127 -10.76 -2.16 7.11
CA MET A 127 -10.43 -1.28 8.25
C MET A 127 -9.08 -0.60 8.05
N MET A 128 -8.03 -1.35 7.68
CA MET A 128 -6.69 -0.80 7.54
C MET A 128 -6.58 0.20 6.40
N THR A 129 -7.22 -0.09 5.28
CA THR A 129 -7.12 0.73 4.07
C THR A 129 -8.14 1.86 4.01
N ASP A 130 -9.00 2.03 5.02
CA ASP A 130 -9.91 3.16 5.15
C ASP A 130 -9.16 4.43 5.58
N ARG A 131 -9.01 5.36 4.65
CA ARG A 131 -8.32 6.64 4.83
C ARG A 131 -9.20 7.76 5.38
N SER A 132 -10.47 7.50 5.70
CA SER A 132 -11.40 8.49 6.28
C SER A 132 -10.92 8.99 7.64
N GLN A 133 -10.26 8.13 8.41
CA GLN A 133 -9.62 8.45 9.69
C GLN A 133 -8.10 8.53 9.52
N LYS A 134 -7.49 9.57 10.10
CA LYS A 134 -6.03 9.78 10.07
C LYS A 134 -5.47 9.61 11.48
N PHE A 135 -4.45 8.76 11.60
CA PHE A 135 -3.78 8.47 12.86
C PHE A 135 -2.37 9.05 12.83
N GLN A 136 -1.92 9.55 13.97
CA GLN A 136 -0.54 9.98 14.13
C GLN A 136 0.35 8.75 14.34
N ALA A 137 1.45 8.67 13.59
CA ALA A 137 2.42 7.61 13.79
C ALA A 137 3.16 7.81 15.13
N PRO A 138 3.52 6.71 15.82
CA PRO A 138 4.44 6.76 16.95
C PRO A 138 5.72 7.51 16.58
N LYS A 139 6.34 8.17 17.57
CA LYS A 139 7.51 9.02 17.35
C LYS A 139 8.63 8.28 16.63
N GLU A 140 8.81 7.02 16.97
CA GLU A 140 9.84 6.13 16.42
C GLU A 140 9.60 5.84 14.93
N LEU A 141 8.36 5.90 14.45
CA LEU A 141 7.99 5.64 13.06
C LEU A 141 7.72 6.91 12.26
N GLN A 142 7.90 8.09 12.86
CA GLN A 142 7.81 9.34 12.12
C GLN A 142 8.97 9.46 11.13
N PRO A 143 8.68 9.87 9.88
CA PRO A 143 9.70 9.94 8.84
C PRO A 143 10.55 11.21 8.97
N THR A 144 11.81 11.09 8.57
CA THR A 144 12.82 12.16 8.60
C THR A 144 13.08 12.76 7.22
N GLY A 145 12.52 12.17 6.15
CA GLY A 145 12.68 12.64 4.78
C GLY A 145 13.82 11.97 4.03
N LYS A 146 14.16 10.71 4.38
CA LYS A 146 15.30 9.95 3.82
C LYS A 146 15.27 9.84 2.29
N TYR A 147 14.11 9.58 1.70
CA TYR A 147 14.02 9.18 0.29
C TYR A 147 13.84 10.36 -0.67
N LYS A 148 14.86 10.56 -1.49
CA LYS A 148 14.94 11.57 -2.58
C LYS A 148 15.11 10.96 -3.97
N ASN A 149 15.27 9.64 -4.03
CA ASN A 149 15.44 8.88 -5.26
C ASN A 149 14.51 7.67 -5.23
N SER A 150 13.65 7.55 -6.24
CA SER A 150 12.62 6.51 -6.31
C SER A 150 13.21 5.12 -6.50
N GLN A 151 14.30 4.98 -7.25
CA GLN A 151 14.97 3.68 -7.44
C GLN A 151 15.58 3.17 -6.13
N VAL A 152 16.19 4.06 -5.33
CA VAL A 152 16.71 3.71 -4.00
C VAL A 152 15.58 3.29 -3.07
N ALA A 153 14.46 4.03 -3.06
CA ALA A 153 13.31 3.67 -2.23
C ALA A 153 12.71 2.31 -2.62
N ILE A 154 12.55 2.03 -3.92
CA ILE A 154 12.07 0.74 -4.42
C ILE A 154 13.01 -0.38 -4.00
N LYS A 155 14.32 -0.19 -4.14
CA LYS A 155 15.33 -1.19 -3.75
C LYS A 155 15.24 -1.49 -2.25
N ASP A 156 15.23 -0.46 -1.40
CA ASP A 156 15.16 -0.62 0.05
C ASP A 156 13.83 -1.24 0.49
N PHE A 157 12.72 -0.90 -0.17
CA PHE A 157 11.42 -1.54 0.05
C PHE A 157 11.42 -3.02 -0.30
N LEU A 158 11.95 -3.39 -1.47
CA LEU A 158 12.03 -4.80 -1.88
C LEU A 158 12.91 -5.60 -0.91
N ALA A 159 14.02 -5.02 -0.43
CA ALA A 159 14.87 -5.65 0.57
C ALA A 159 14.16 -5.86 1.92
N ALA A 160 13.27 -4.94 2.33
CA ALA A 160 12.45 -5.12 3.54
C ALA A 160 11.31 -6.13 3.34
N ARG A 161 10.74 -6.21 2.14
CA ARG A 161 9.60 -7.05 1.76
C ARG A 161 9.99 -8.52 1.53
N GLU A 162 11.19 -8.78 1.02
CA GLU A 162 11.67 -10.12 0.67
C GLU A 162 11.67 -11.10 1.86
N PRO A 163 12.20 -10.76 3.05
CA PRO A 163 12.16 -11.65 4.21
C PRO A 163 10.73 -12.05 4.63
N VAL A 164 9.78 -11.13 4.53
CA VAL A 164 8.36 -11.39 4.85
C VAL A 164 7.77 -12.40 3.88
N LEU A 165 7.98 -12.20 2.58
CA LEU A 165 7.52 -13.12 1.54
C LEU A 165 8.17 -14.49 1.65
N LEU A 166 9.47 -14.56 1.97
CA LEU A 166 10.16 -15.82 2.18
C LEU A 166 9.59 -16.57 3.39
N TYR A 167 9.30 -15.87 4.48
CA TYR A 167 8.65 -16.47 5.64
C TYR A 167 7.28 -17.04 5.31
N ILE A 168 6.42 -16.25 4.66
CA ILE A 168 5.06 -16.68 4.28
C ILE A 168 5.11 -17.93 3.39
N LYS A 169 6.00 -17.98 2.40
CA LYS A 169 6.15 -19.14 1.49
C LYS A 169 6.46 -20.45 2.21
N ASN A 170 7.13 -20.38 3.36
CA ASN A 170 7.54 -21.56 4.14
C ASN A 170 6.65 -21.79 5.37
N ALA A 171 5.64 -20.95 5.59
CA ALA A 171 4.78 -21.03 6.77
C ALA A 171 3.72 -22.13 6.62
N ASN A 172 3.31 -22.70 7.76
CA ASN A 172 2.16 -23.58 7.84
C ASN A 172 0.90 -22.74 8.16
N ILE A 173 -0.16 -22.88 7.36
CA ILE A 173 -1.36 -22.05 7.53
C ILE A 173 -2.08 -22.29 8.87
N ASP A 174 -2.14 -23.54 9.36
CA ASP A 174 -2.77 -23.83 10.64
C ASP A 174 -1.98 -23.22 11.79
N ASP A 175 -0.65 -23.24 11.68
CA ASP A 175 0.24 -22.59 12.65
C ASP A 175 0.00 -21.07 12.71
N LEU A 176 -0.06 -20.41 11.56
CA LEU A 176 -0.39 -18.98 11.49
C LEU A 176 -1.75 -18.68 12.14
N ARG A 177 -2.76 -19.50 11.89
CA ARG A 177 -4.13 -19.30 12.39
C ARG A 177 -4.31 -19.66 13.86
N ASN A 178 -3.36 -20.38 14.46
CA ASN A 178 -3.41 -20.77 15.86
C ASN A 178 -2.57 -19.87 16.76
N HIS A 179 -1.80 -18.92 16.21
CA HIS A 179 -1.06 -17.93 17.00
C HIS A 179 -1.86 -16.65 17.18
N ILE A 180 -2.14 -16.25 18.41
CA ILE A 180 -3.11 -15.18 18.71
C ILE A 180 -2.45 -13.98 19.38
N SER A 181 -2.63 -12.79 18.80
CA SER A 181 -2.13 -11.52 19.32
C SER A 181 -3.23 -10.60 19.81
N ASP A 182 -2.97 -9.95 20.95
CA ASP A 182 -3.83 -8.93 21.53
C ASP A 182 -3.32 -7.53 21.18
N TYR A 183 -4.18 -6.71 20.57
CA TYR A 183 -3.94 -5.30 20.31
C TYR A 183 -5.02 -4.43 20.97
N PRO A 184 -4.75 -3.13 21.23
CA PRO A 184 -5.79 -2.21 21.72
C PRO A 184 -7.03 -2.15 20.83
N THR A 185 -6.89 -2.47 19.54
CA THR A 185 -7.96 -2.46 18.54
C THR A 185 -8.67 -3.80 18.37
N GLY A 186 -8.27 -4.84 19.12
CA GLY A 186 -8.88 -6.17 19.08
C GLY A 186 -7.85 -7.30 18.98
N VAL A 187 -8.38 -8.52 18.81
CA VAL A 187 -7.61 -9.76 18.74
C VAL A 187 -7.49 -10.22 17.30
N VAL A 188 -6.28 -10.62 16.89
CA VAL A 188 -5.97 -11.11 15.54
C VAL A 188 -5.13 -12.39 15.62
N ASP A 189 -5.16 -13.20 14.55
CA ASP A 189 -4.27 -14.35 14.42
C ASP A 189 -2.94 -13.99 13.71
N GLY A 190 -2.00 -14.94 13.68
CA GLY A 190 -0.70 -14.79 13.05
C GLY A 190 -0.77 -14.58 11.54
N TYR A 191 -1.80 -15.11 10.86
CA TYR A 191 -2.06 -14.79 9.46
C TYR A 191 -2.41 -13.32 9.30
N GLN A 192 -3.31 -12.82 10.15
CA GLN A 192 -3.76 -11.43 10.16
C GLN A 192 -2.65 -10.46 10.57
N ASN A 193 -1.72 -10.86 11.44
CA ASN A 193 -0.49 -10.10 11.71
C ASN A 193 0.33 -9.87 10.44
N LEU A 194 0.51 -10.91 9.62
CA LEU A 194 1.24 -10.80 8.35
C LEU A 194 0.43 -10.03 7.31
N LEU A 195 -0.88 -10.27 7.22
CA LEU A 195 -1.81 -9.54 6.34
C LEU A 195 -1.80 -8.04 6.62
N PHE A 196 -1.73 -7.66 7.90
CA PHE A 196 -1.65 -6.28 8.35
C PHE A 196 -0.46 -5.54 7.73
N ILE A 197 0.69 -6.20 7.56
CA ILE A 197 1.89 -5.59 6.95
C ILE A 197 1.59 -5.13 5.52
N ALA A 198 1.03 -6.02 4.69
CA ALA A 198 0.64 -5.68 3.32
C ALA A 198 -0.49 -4.65 3.28
N ALA A 199 -1.50 -4.76 4.15
CA ALA A 199 -2.61 -3.81 4.21
C ALA A 199 -2.15 -2.40 4.64
N HIS A 200 -1.18 -2.32 5.55
CA HIS A 200 -0.55 -1.08 5.97
C HIS A 200 0.23 -0.44 4.82
N CYS A 201 0.97 -1.23 4.04
CA CYS A 201 1.58 -0.76 2.80
C CYS A 201 0.52 -0.16 1.86
N ALA A 202 -0.58 -0.89 1.61
CA ALA A 202 -1.68 -0.43 0.74
C ALA A 202 -2.30 0.88 1.24
N ARG A 203 -2.49 1.03 2.55
CA ARG A 203 -2.98 2.27 3.16
C ARG A 203 -2.09 3.47 2.81
N HIS A 204 -0.77 3.31 2.92
CA HIS A 204 0.16 4.39 2.62
C HIS A 204 0.41 4.58 1.12
N THR A 205 0.21 3.55 0.29
CA THR A 205 0.09 3.72 -1.17
C THR A 205 -1.09 4.65 -1.50
N LYS A 206 -2.27 4.45 -0.92
CA LYS A 206 -3.39 5.40 -1.08
C LYS A 206 -3.04 6.83 -0.64
N GLN A 207 -2.25 6.98 0.42
CA GLN A 207 -1.75 8.30 0.83
C GLN A 207 -0.77 8.90 -0.19
N ILE A 208 0.06 8.09 -0.84
CA ILE A 208 0.91 8.55 -1.96
C ILE A 208 0.03 8.98 -3.14
N GLU A 209 -1.00 8.22 -3.47
CA GLU A 209 -1.97 8.58 -4.50
C GLU A 209 -2.70 9.91 -4.19
N GLU A 210 -3.02 10.17 -2.92
CA GLU A 210 -3.55 11.47 -2.46
C GLU A 210 -2.56 12.62 -2.76
N VAL A 211 -1.26 12.41 -2.55
CA VAL A 211 -0.20 13.41 -2.83
C VAL A 211 -0.01 13.61 -4.34
N LEU A 212 0.00 12.52 -5.11
CA LEU A 212 0.11 12.55 -6.58
C LEU A 212 -1.05 13.31 -7.24
N ALA A 213 -2.24 13.27 -6.62
CA ALA A 213 -3.43 13.95 -7.09
C ALA A 213 -3.51 15.42 -6.66
N ASP A 214 -2.55 15.94 -5.88
CA ASP A 214 -2.57 17.33 -5.44
C ASP A 214 -2.42 18.28 -6.65
N PRO A 215 -3.25 19.33 -6.77
CA PRO A 215 -3.16 20.28 -7.90
C PRO A 215 -1.80 20.98 -8.03
N ASN A 216 -1.05 21.10 -6.93
CA ASN A 216 0.27 21.73 -6.89
C ASN A 216 1.41 20.71 -7.01
N PHE A 217 1.11 19.43 -7.23
CA PHE A 217 2.12 18.40 -7.40
C PHE A 217 3.05 18.74 -8.59
N PRO A 218 4.38 18.66 -8.43
CA PRO A 218 5.32 19.05 -9.49
C PRO A 218 5.10 18.25 -10.77
N LYS A 219 4.96 18.96 -11.89
CA LYS A 219 4.87 18.37 -13.23
C LYS A 219 6.27 18.01 -13.75
N LYS A 220 6.34 17.00 -14.61
CA LYS A 220 7.56 16.65 -15.35
C LYS A 220 7.86 17.68 -16.43
#